data_AF-A0A5D3DRD0-F1
#
_entry.id   AF-A0A5D3DRD0-F1
#
_cell.length_a   1.000
_cell.length_b   1.000
_cell.length_c   1.000
_cell.angle_alpha   90.00
_cell.angle_beta   90.00
_cell.angle_gamma   90.00
#
_symmetry.space_group_name_H-M   'P 1'
#
loop_
_entity.id
_entity.type
_entity.pdbx_description
1 polymer ?
#
loop_
_entity_poly.entity_id
_entity_poly.type
_entity_poly.pdbx_seq_one_letter_code
_entity_poly.pdbx_strand_id
1 'polypeptide(L)' 'MSNSGTTNTVTEEAKVTLATMHLSEDAKLWWRFRYVDMQEGRCTIDTWDALKRELRLQFFLENVEILTR' A
#
# COMPACT_ATOMS: atom_id res chain seq x y z
N MET A 1 15.52 30.05 25.02
CA MET A 1 14.42 29.27 24.43
C MET A 1 14.96 28.53 23.23
N SER A 2 15.09 27.21 23.31
CA SER A 2 15.40 26.37 22.14
C SER A 2 14.09 26.06 21.42
N ASN A 3 13.97 26.49 20.17
CA ASN A 3 12.82 26.15 19.34
C ASN A 3 13.03 24.73 18.82
N SER A 4 12.48 23.74 19.52
CA SER A 4 12.47 22.35 19.09
C SER A 4 11.61 22.24 17.83
N GLY A 5 12.24 22.27 16.66
CA GLY A 5 11.57 22.01 15.38
C GLY A 5 11.14 20.55 15.34
N THR A 6 9.93 20.24 15.77
CA THR A 6 9.31 18.94 15.58
C THR A 6 9.00 18.81 14.09
N THR A 7 9.93 18.23 13.33
CA THR A 7 9.61 17.72 12.00
C THR A 7 8.65 16.55 12.23
N ASN A 8 7.36 16.78 11.94
CA ASN A 8 6.32 15.74 11.96
C ASN A 8 6.67 14.68 10.91
N THR A 9 7.54 13.75 11.26
CA THR A 9 7.95 12.63 10.41
C THR A 9 6.89 11.54 10.54
N VAL A 10 5.96 11.51 9.59
CA VAL A 10 5.01 10.38 9.47
C VAL A 10 5.82 9.16 9.03
N THR A 11 5.76 8.08 9.81
CA THR A 11 6.44 6.81 9.49
C THR A 11 5.86 6.18 8.22
N GLU A 12 6.65 5.37 7.52
CA GLU A 12 6.21 4.68 6.30
C GLU A 12 5.00 3.76 6.56
N GLU A 13 5.02 3.04 7.68
CA GLU A 13 3.89 2.22 8.13
C GLU A 13 2.62 3.04 8.37
N ALA A 14 2.75 4.24 8.96
CA ALA A 14 1.63 5.14 9.16
C ALA A 14 1.08 5.66 7.82
N LYS A 15 1.94 5.92 6.83
CA LYS A 15 1.51 6.28 5.46
C LYS A 15 0.74 5.14 4.80
N VAL A 16 1.24 3.90 4.89
CA VAL A 16 0.56 2.71 4.35
C VAL A 16 -0.79 2.50 5.03
N THR A 17 -0.82 2.59 6.36
CA THR A 17 -2.07 2.45 7.14
C THR A 17 -3.09 3.49 6.71
N LEU A 18 -2.68 4.76 6.64
CA LEU A 18 -3.57 5.86 6.24
C LEU A 18 -4.10 5.66 4.80
N ALA A 19 -3.22 5.34 3.85
CA ALA A 19 -3.62 5.17 2.46
C ALA A 19 -4.57 3.98 2.26
N THR A 20 -4.32 2.87 2.97
CA THR A 20 -5.12 1.65 2.84
C THR A 20 -6.51 1.80 3.47
N MET A 21 -6.67 2.67 4.48
CA MET A 21 -7.98 3.05 5.02
C MET A 21 -8.87 3.75 3.98
N HIS A 22 -8.27 4.43 2.99
CA HIS A 22 -8.99 5.17 1.95
C HIS A 22 -9.22 4.38 0.65
N LEU A 23 -8.84 3.09 0.60
CA LEU A 23 -9.16 2.24 -0.55
C LEU A 23 -10.68 1.96 -0.61
N SER A 24 -11.22 1.90 -1.83
CA SER A 24 -12.62 1.63 -2.12
C SER A 24 -12.79 0.40 -3.03
N GLU A 25 -14.01 -0.14 -3.08
CA GLU A 25 -14.43 -1.18 -4.03
C GLU A 25 -13.44 -2.36 -4.13
N ASP A 26 -13.01 -2.71 -5.35
CA ASP A 26 -12.11 -3.82 -5.63
C ASP A 26 -10.73 -3.64 -4.99
N ALA A 27 -10.24 -2.40 -4.87
CA ALA A 27 -8.97 -2.11 -4.20
C ALA A 27 -9.03 -2.43 -2.70
N LYS A 28 -10.18 -2.19 -2.06
CA LYS A 28 -10.39 -2.55 -0.64
C LYS A 28 -10.48 -4.06 -0.44
N LEU A 29 -11.14 -4.77 -1.36
CA LEU A 29 -11.21 -6.24 -1.33
C LEU A 29 -9.83 -6.87 -1.53
N TRP A 30 -9.08 -6.38 -2.52
CA TRP A 30 -7.69 -6.80 -2.74
C TRP A 30 -6.81 -6.57 -1.52
N TRP A 31 -6.89 -5.40 -0.87
CA TRP A 31 -6.10 -5.12 0.32
C TRP A 31 -6.40 -6.08 1.48
N ARG A 32 -7.67 -6.48 1.68
CA ARG A 32 -8.04 -7.47 2.70
C ARG A 32 -7.35 -8.81 2.48
N PHE A 33 -7.21 -9.24 1.22
CA PHE A 33 -6.49 -10.47 0.88
C PHE A 33 -5.00 -10.34 1.19
N ARG A 34 -4.37 -9.22 0.77
CA ARG A 34 -2.94 -8.97 1.05
C ARG A 34 -2.65 -8.84 2.55
N TYR A 35 -3.57 -8.28 3.33
CA TYR A 35 -3.42 -8.20 4.78
C TYR A 35 -3.36 -9.60 5.41
N VAL A 36 -4.19 -10.55 4.95
CA VAL A 36 -4.11 -11.95 5.41
C VAL A 36 -2.77 -12.59 5.04
N ASP A 37 -2.29 -12.36 3.80
CA ASP A 37 -0.95 -12.81 3.39
C ASP A 37 0.16 -12.25 4.30
N MET A 38 0.06 -10.97 4.69
CA MET A 38 1.03 -10.33 5.61
C MET A 38 1.00 -10.96 7.00
N GLN A 39 -0.20 -11.24 7.53
CA GLN A 39 -0.36 -11.90 8.83
C GLN A 39 0.21 -13.33 8.84
N GLU A 40 0.17 -14.00 7.70
CA GLU A 40 0.73 -15.35 7.51
C GLU A 40 2.20 -15.31 7.04
N GLY A 41 2.82 -14.12 6.97
CA GLY A 41 4.23 -13.94 6.59
C GLY A 41 4.53 -14.23 5.11
N ARG A 42 3.50 -14.29 4.26
CA ARG A 42 3.62 -14.57 2.82
C ARG A 42 4.01 -13.34 2.00
N CYS A 43 3.74 -12.12 2.49
CA CYS A 43 4.20 -10.89 1.86
C CYS A 43 4.43 -9.77 2.88
N THR A 44 5.12 -8.70 2.46
CA THR A 44 5.38 -7.52 3.29
C THR A 44 5.11 -6.26 2.47
N ILE A 45 4.16 -5.43 2.94
CA ILE A 45 3.82 -4.12 2.37
C ILE A 45 3.81 -3.10 3.51
N ASP A 46 5.00 -2.75 4.01
CA ASP A 46 5.23 -1.85 5.16
C ASP A 46 5.78 -0.48 4.74
N THR A 47 6.13 -0.31 3.46
CA THR A 47 6.62 0.94 2.89
C THR A 47 5.67 1.54 1.87
N TRP A 48 5.68 2.87 1.74
CA TRP A 48 4.88 3.58 0.75
C TRP A 48 5.22 3.15 -0.68
N ASP A 49 6.50 2.90 -0.96
CA ASP A 49 6.94 2.44 -2.27
C ASP A 49 6.47 1.02 -2.59
N ALA A 50 6.47 0.10 -1.62
CA ALA A 50 5.89 -1.22 -1.80
C ALA A 50 4.40 -1.14 -2.12
N LEU A 51 3.64 -0.34 -1.37
CA LEU A 51 2.21 -0.16 -1.61
C LEU A 51 1.93 0.39 -3.03
N LYS A 52 2.65 1.42 -3.46
CA LYS A 52 2.53 1.98 -4.83
C LYS A 52 2.82 0.94 -5.90
N ARG A 53 3.87 0.12 -5.72
CA ARG A 53 4.24 -0.93 -6.68
C ARG A 53 3.14 -1.98 -6.80
N GLU A 54 2.63 -2.47 -5.66
CA GLU A 54 1.59 -3.50 -5.63
C GLU A 54 0.26 -3.00 -6.23
N LEU A 55 -0.14 -1.76 -5.92
CA LEU A 55 -1.32 -1.15 -6.53
C LEU A 55 -1.17 -1.00 -8.05
N ARG A 56 0.02 -0.63 -8.54
CA ARG A 56 0.31 -0.58 -9.98
C ARG A 56 0.23 -1.95 -10.63
N LEU A 57 0.81 -2.98 -10.02
CA LEU A 57 0.76 -4.34 -10.55
C LEU A 57 -0.69 -4.87 -10.64
N GLN A 58 -1.52 -4.57 -9.64
CA GLN A 58 -2.89 -5.09 -9.58
C GLN A 58 -3.88 -4.30 -10.45
N PHE A 59 -3.76 -2.97 -10.50
CA PHE A 59 -4.79 -2.09 -11.06
C PHE A 59 -4.36 -1.28 -12.28
N PHE A 60 -3.06 -1.26 -12.63
CA PHE A 60 -2.60 -0.58 -13.83
C PHE A 60 -2.30 -1.62 -14.92
N LEU A 61 -3.13 -1.57 -15.96
CA LEU A 61 -3.10 -2.45 -17.15
C LEU A 61 -1.80 -2.39 -17.96
N GLU A 62 -0.86 -1.50 -17.65
CA GLU A 62 0.44 -1.41 -18.36
C GLU A 62 1.31 -2.69 -18.17
N ASN A 63 0.95 -3.57 -17.22
CA ASN A 63 1.49 -4.94 -17.10
C ASN A 63 0.50 -6.05 -17.53
N VAL A 64 -0.69 -5.69 -18.01
CA VAL A 64 -1.78 -6.60 -18.44
C VAL A 64 -1.93 -6.49 -19.97
N GLU A 65 -0.84 -6.67 -20.71
CA GLU A 65 -0.91 -6.79 -22.17
C GLU A 65 -1.28 -8.22 -22.62
N ILE A 66 -1.60 -9.11 -21.68
CA ILE A 66 -1.97 -10.49 -21.97
C ILE A 66 -3.31 -10.74 -21.31
N LEU A 67 -4.37 -10.78 -22.10
CA LEU A 67 -5.62 -11.58 -21.96
C LEU A 67 -6.81 -10.90 -22.68
N THR A 68 -6.58 -10.34 -23.87
CA THR A 68 -7.64 -10.19 -24.87
C THR A 68 -7.40 -11.20 -26.00
N ARG A 69 -7.94 -12.41 -25.81
CA ARG A 69 -8.27 -13.32 -26.91
C ARG A 69 -9.74 -13.69 -26.82
#